data_AF-A0A1B6M9D8-F1
#
_entry.id   AF-A0A1B6M9D8-F1
#
_cell.length_a   1.000
_cell.length_b   1.000
_cell.length_c   1.000
_cell.angle_alpha   90.00
_cell.angle_beta   90.00
_cell.angle_gamma   90.00
#
_symmetry.space_group_name_H-M   'P 1'
#
loop_
_entity.id
_entity.type
_entity.pdbx_description
1 polymer ?
#
loop_
_entity_poly.entity_id
_entity_poly.type
_entity_poly.pdbx_seq_one_letter_code
_entity_poly.pdbx_strand_id
1 'polypeptide(L)'
;SAARKISTVGEVVNLMAVDAQRCADFAPFMHFLWAAPITIIVAMYFLWQIVGVSMLAGLAVMIIVIPFNGFTANKIKKLQTKQMKYKDERVKIINEIMSGIKVLKLYAWEPSFKDYILKIRDKELKQLRASALWGASISFFWLSSSFLVSFATFGMFVLIDERNVLTAEIAFVATALFNVMRIPIIILPMSIQLLLQFLVSVKRINKFMNADELDLGSVSHDKSRK
;
A
#
# COMPACT_ATOMS: atom_id res chain seq x y z
N SER A 1 13.80 -36.52 8.82
CA SER A 1 13.29 -35.77 9.99
C SER A 1 11.79 -35.75 9.97
N ALA A 2 11.16 -35.68 11.15
CA ALA A 2 9.73 -35.40 11.26
C ALA A 2 9.39 -34.05 10.58
N ALA A 3 10.32 -33.09 10.56
CA ALA A 3 10.21 -31.84 9.79
C ALA A 3 9.83 -32.03 8.30
N ARG A 4 10.38 -33.03 7.59
CA ARG A 4 10.02 -33.34 6.19
C ARG A 4 8.69 -34.08 6.03
N LYS A 5 8.18 -34.71 7.11
CA LYS A 5 6.85 -35.35 7.15
C LYS A 5 5.74 -34.36 7.52
N ILE A 6 6.07 -33.32 8.30
CA ILE A 6 5.12 -32.33 8.82
C ILE A 6 5.02 -31.09 7.91
N SER A 7 6.10 -30.74 7.21
CA SER A 7 6.13 -29.61 6.28
C SER A 7 6.38 -30.08 4.86
N THR A 8 5.43 -29.78 3.97
CA THR A 8 5.55 -30.09 2.54
C THR A 8 6.64 -29.24 1.88
N VAL A 9 7.20 -29.70 0.77
CA VAL A 9 8.19 -28.92 0.00
C VAL A 9 7.64 -27.53 -0.36
N GLY A 10 6.34 -27.44 -0.67
CA GLY A 10 5.66 -26.16 -0.93
C GLY A 10 5.61 -25.23 0.28
N GLU A 11 5.38 -25.76 1.48
CA GLU A 11 5.40 -24.96 2.72
C GLU A 11 6.80 -24.44 3.03
N VAL A 12 7.84 -25.26 2.83
CA VAL A 12 9.25 -24.82 3.01
C VAL A 12 9.59 -23.70 2.03
N VAL A 13 9.20 -23.84 0.75
CA VAL A 13 9.39 -22.77 -0.24
C VAL A 13 8.64 -21.50 0.15
N ASN A 14 7.42 -21.62 0.68
CA ASN A 14 6.65 -20.46 1.15
C ASN A 14 7.27 -19.79 2.39
N LEU A 15 7.83 -20.57 3.33
CA LEU A 15 8.59 -20.05 4.47
C LEU A 15 9.80 -19.24 3.98
N MET A 16 10.55 -19.76 3.01
CA MET A 16 11.74 -19.12 2.46
C MET A 16 11.44 -17.88 1.62
N ALA A 17 10.39 -17.92 0.79
CA ALA A 17 10.12 -16.85 -0.17
C ALA A 17 9.16 -15.77 0.36
N VAL A 18 8.17 -16.14 1.16
CA VAL A 18 7.11 -15.22 1.61
C VAL A 18 7.33 -14.81 3.07
N ASP A 19 7.55 -15.76 3.97
CA ASP A 19 7.67 -15.46 5.40
C ASP A 19 8.98 -14.75 5.74
N ALA A 20 10.09 -15.15 5.12
CA ALA A 20 11.37 -14.43 5.24
C ALA A 20 11.26 -13.00 4.68
N GLN A 21 10.60 -12.82 3.52
CA GLN A 21 10.42 -11.50 2.91
C GLN A 21 9.61 -10.58 3.83
N ARG A 22 8.53 -11.06 4.45
CA ARG A 22 7.73 -10.27 5.42
C ARG A 22 8.55 -9.81 6.62
N CYS A 23 9.54 -10.60 7.05
CA CYS A 23 10.46 -10.20 8.11
C CYS A 23 11.39 -9.08 7.66
N ALA A 24 11.94 -9.17 6.44
CA ALA A 24 12.74 -8.11 5.86
C ALA A 24 11.94 -6.83 5.63
N ASP A 25 10.70 -6.95 5.14
CA ASP A 25 9.81 -5.82 4.86
C ASP A 25 9.39 -5.09 6.15
N PHE A 26 9.31 -5.77 7.28
CA PHE A 26 8.95 -5.15 8.56
C PHE A 26 10.11 -4.36 9.18
N ALA A 27 11.36 -4.77 8.97
CA ALA A 27 12.52 -4.20 9.64
C ALA A 27 12.64 -2.66 9.51
N PRO A 28 12.43 -2.04 8.31
CA PRO A 28 12.45 -0.58 8.17
C PRO A 28 11.33 0.14 8.93
N PHE A 29 10.21 -0.55 9.20
CA PHE A 29 9.02 0.03 9.82
C PHE A 29 8.94 -0.15 11.33
N MET A 30 9.81 -1.00 11.89
CA MET A 30 9.83 -1.31 13.33
C MET A 30 9.93 -0.04 14.19
N HIS A 31 10.81 0.90 13.82
CA HIS A 31 11.00 2.13 14.60
C HIS A 31 9.79 3.08 14.55
N PHE A 32 8.98 3.01 13.50
CA PHE A 32 7.78 3.85 13.40
C PHE A 32 6.71 3.45 14.43
N LEU A 33 6.68 2.21 14.92
CA LEU A 33 5.68 1.77 15.89
C LEU A 33 5.72 2.56 17.20
N TRP A 34 6.90 2.95 17.66
CA TRP A 34 7.08 3.73 18.88
C TRP A 34 7.36 5.21 18.59
N ALA A 35 8.09 5.52 17.52
CA ALA A 35 8.41 6.91 17.17
C ALA A 35 7.19 7.69 16.66
N ALA A 36 6.28 7.06 15.91
CA ALA A 36 5.10 7.76 15.38
C ALA A 36 4.13 8.21 16.49
N PRO A 37 3.74 7.37 17.48
CA PRO A 37 2.92 7.82 18.59
C PRO A 37 3.55 8.96 19.39
N ILE A 38 4.85 8.88 19.70
CA ILE A 38 5.56 9.93 20.43
C ILE A 38 5.55 11.24 19.64
N THR A 39 5.85 11.18 18.34
CA THR A 39 5.83 12.36 17.46
C THR A 39 4.44 13.01 17.43
N ILE A 40 3.38 12.20 17.30
CA ILE A 40 2.01 12.69 17.27
C ILE A 40 1.66 13.37 18.61
N ILE A 41 1.97 12.74 19.75
CA ILE A 41 1.66 13.29 21.08
C ILE A 41 2.39 14.61 21.32
N VAL A 42 3.70 14.67 21.04
CA VAL A 42 4.52 15.87 21.26
C VAL A 42 4.08 17.01 20.33
N ALA A 43 3.83 16.72 19.04
CA ALA A 43 3.36 17.74 18.11
C ALA A 43 1.96 18.25 18.45
N MET A 44 1.05 17.37 18.89
CA MET A 44 -0.26 17.77 19.40
C MET A 44 -0.14 18.66 20.64
N TYR A 45 0.77 18.35 21.57
CA TYR A 45 1.00 19.15 22.77
C TYR A 45 1.45 20.57 22.42
N PHE A 46 2.45 20.73 21.55
CA PHE A 46 2.89 22.06 21.12
C PHE A 46 1.83 22.80 20.31
N LEU A 47 1.08 22.10 19.46
CA LEU A 47 0.02 22.71 18.70
C LEU A 47 -1.13 23.20 19.59
N TRP A 48 -1.45 22.47 20.67
CA TRP A 48 -2.41 22.89 21.68
C TRP A 48 -1.98 24.17 22.40
N GLN A 49 -0.69 24.32 22.69
CA GLN A 49 -0.18 25.55 23.32
C GLN A 49 -0.33 26.78 22.43
N ILE A 50 -0.22 26.62 21.11
CA ILE A 50 -0.24 27.74 20.16
C ILE A 50 -1.67 28.09 19.73
N VAL A 51 -2.49 27.09 19.41
CA VAL A 51 -3.79 27.27 18.74
C VAL A 51 -4.97 26.75 19.58
N GLY A 52 -4.69 26.18 20.76
CA GLY A 52 -5.72 25.69 21.68
C GLY A 52 -6.66 24.67 21.06
N VAL A 53 -7.95 24.80 21.37
CA VAL A 53 -9.00 23.88 20.94
C VAL A 53 -9.17 23.83 19.41
N SER A 54 -8.77 24.89 18.69
CA SER A 54 -8.92 24.97 17.24
C SER A 54 -8.11 23.92 16.49
N MET A 55 -7.06 23.34 17.09
CA MET A 55 -6.30 22.24 16.51
C MET A 55 -7.16 21.00 16.22
N LEU A 56 -8.26 20.81 16.96
CA LEU A 56 -9.18 19.68 16.77
C LEU A 56 -9.87 19.75 15.41
N ALA A 57 -10.13 20.96 14.88
CA ALA A 57 -10.68 21.13 13.54
C ALA A 57 -9.70 20.63 12.47
N GLY A 58 -8.42 20.98 12.58
CA GLY A 58 -7.35 20.49 11.70
C GLY A 58 -7.19 18.97 11.78
N LEU A 59 -7.18 18.41 12.99
CA LEU A 59 -7.12 16.96 13.20
C LEU A 59 -8.33 16.23 12.61
N ALA A 60 -9.54 16.78 12.75
CA ALA A 60 -10.74 16.20 12.15
C ALA A 60 -10.63 16.15 10.62
N VAL A 61 -10.15 17.22 9.97
CA VAL A 61 -9.88 17.22 8.52
C VAL A 61 -8.86 16.14 8.14
N MET A 62 -7.76 16.01 8.88
CA MET A 62 -6.76 14.97 8.62
C MET A 62 -7.36 13.56 8.71
N ILE A 63 -8.17 13.30 9.73
CA ILE A 63 -8.82 11.99 9.92
C ILE A 63 -9.81 11.72 8.79
N ILE A 64 -10.58 12.70 8.31
CA ILE A 64 -11.54 12.56 7.21
C ILE A 64 -10.85 12.31 5.86
N VAL A 65 -9.65 12.86 5.64
CA VAL A 65 -8.88 12.64 4.41
C VAL A 65 -8.46 11.17 4.25
N ILE A 66 -8.23 10.44 5.35
CA ILE A 66 -7.83 9.02 5.32
C ILE A 66 -8.88 8.11 4.65
N PRO A 67 -10.15 8.03 5.11
CA PRO A 67 -11.17 7.19 4.47
C PRO A 67 -11.51 7.68 3.05
N PHE A 68 -11.42 8.98 2.78
CA PHE A 68 -11.59 9.52 1.44
C PHE A 68 -10.54 8.97 0.45
N ASN A 69 -9.26 8.97 0.87
CA ASN A 69 -8.17 8.37 0.09
C ASN A 69 -8.39 6.86 -0.07
N GLY A 70 -8.80 6.15 0.98
CA GLY A 70 -9.10 4.72 0.93
C GLY A 70 -10.22 4.36 -0.05
N PHE A 71 -11.31 5.13 -0.05
CA PHE A 71 -12.41 4.96 -1.00
C PHE A 71 -11.95 5.18 -2.45
N THR A 72 -11.20 6.25 -2.71
CA THR A 72 -10.69 6.58 -4.04
C THR A 72 -9.69 5.53 -4.54
N ALA A 73 -8.77 5.09 -3.68
CA ALA A 73 -7.84 4.01 -3.98
C ALA A 73 -8.56 2.71 -4.37
N ASN A 74 -9.65 2.36 -3.68
CA ASN A 74 -10.48 1.21 -4.03
C ASN A 74 -11.17 1.35 -5.40
N LYS A 75 -11.59 2.55 -5.78
CA LYS A 75 -12.13 2.82 -7.13
C LYS A 75 -11.07 2.66 -8.20
N ILE A 76 -9.87 3.23 -7.99
CA ILE A 76 -8.71 3.07 -8.87
C ILE A 76 -8.39 1.58 -9.07
N LYS A 77 -8.27 0.83 -7.97
CA LYS A 77 -8.00 -0.63 -8.01
C LYS A 77 -9.03 -1.39 -8.84
N LYS A 78 -10.32 -1.09 -8.69
CA LYS A 78 -11.40 -1.71 -9.49
C LYS A 78 -11.27 -1.40 -10.99
N LEU A 79 -10.93 -0.16 -11.34
CA LEU A 79 -10.71 0.26 -12.73
C LEU A 79 -9.46 -0.40 -13.33
N GLN A 80 -8.36 -0.44 -12.58
CA GLN A 80 -7.13 -1.13 -12.99
C GLN A 80 -7.38 -2.63 -13.20
N THR A 81 -8.18 -3.28 -12.35
CA THR A 81 -8.54 -4.70 -12.54
C THR A 81 -9.32 -4.90 -13.85
N LYS A 82 -10.28 -4.02 -14.17
CA LYS A 82 -11.01 -4.08 -15.44
C LYS A 82 -10.11 -3.80 -16.64
N GLN A 83 -9.20 -2.82 -16.52
CA GLN A 83 -8.21 -2.51 -17.55
C GLN A 83 -7.33 -3.73 -17.84
N MET A 84 -6.83 -4.42 -16.81
CA MET A 84 -6.00 -5.62 -16.98
C MET A 84 -6.73 -6.71 -17.77
N LYS A 85 -8.03 -6.93 -17.54
CA LYS A 85 -8.82 -7.89 -18.34
C LYS A 85 -8.80 -7.58 -19.84
N TYR A 86 -9.01 -6.31 -20.23
CA TYR A 86 -8.95 -5.92 -21.65
C TYR A 86 -7.54 -5.98 -22.21
N LYS A 87 -6.52 -5.66 -21.39
CA LYS A 87 -5.12 -5.79 -21.77
C LYS A 87 -4.74 -7.25 -22.04
N ASP A 88 -5.19 -8.17 -21.19
CA ASP A 88 -4.92 -9.61 -21.34
C ASP A 88 -5.62 -10.17 -22.58
N GLU A 89 -6.89 -9.78 -22.81
CA GLU A 89 -7.64 -10.13 -24.04
C GLU A 89 -6.92 -9.65 -25.30
N ARG A 90 -6.47 -8.38 -25.31
CA ARG A 90 -5.71 -7.79 -26.42
C ARG A 90 -4.41 -8.54 -26.68
N VAL A 91 -3.62 -8.82 -25.64
CA VAL A 91 -2.34 -9.53 -25.76
C VAL A 91 -2.55 -10.96 -26.26
N LYS A 92 -3.60 -11.64 -25.80
CA LYS A 92 -3.96 -12.98 -26.27
C LYS A 92 -4.23 -12.99 -27.77
N ILE A 93 -5.07 -12.10 -28.28
CA ILE A 93 -5.41 -12.01 -29.70
C ILE A 93 -4.18 -11.67 -30.56
N ILE A 94 -3.32 -10.77 -30.08
CA ILE A 94 -2.06 -10.45 -30.76
C ILE A 94 -1.19 -11.70 -30.90
N ASN A 95 -1.09 -12.53 -29.85
CA ASN A 95 -0.32 -13.78 -29.91
C ASN A 95 -0.91 -14.79 -30.92
N GLU A 96 -2.24 -14.90 -30.99
CA GLU A 96 -2.94 -15.75 -31.96
C GLU A 96 -2.67 -15.28 -33.41
N ILE A 97 -2.75 -13.98 -33.66
CA ILE A 97 -2.46 -13.37 -34.97
C ILE A 97 -1.00 -13.60 -35.38
N MET A 98 -0.06 -13.40 -34.45
CA MET A 98 1.37 -13.60 -34.73
C MET A 98 1.67 -15.06 -35.09
N SER A 99 1.00 -16.01 -34.44
CA SER A 99 1.14 -17.44 -34.75
C SER A 99 0.56 -17.79 -36.14
N GLY A 100 -0.50 -17.09 -36.57
CA GLY A 100 -1.22 -17.30 -37.83
C GLY A 100 -0.89 -16.32 -38.97
N ILE A 101 0.17 -15.51 -38.85
CA ILE A 101 0.34 -14.31 -39.69
C ILE A 101 0.37 -14.58 -41.19
N LYS A 102 0.93 -15.72 -41.62
CA LYS A 102 1.02 -16.08 -43.05
C LYS A 102 -0.36 -16.21 -43.70
N VAL A 103 -1.32 -16.79 -42.99
CA VAL A 103 -2.70 -16.96 -43.48
C VAL A 103 -3.38 -15.61 -43.61
N LEU A 104 -3.25 -14.75 -42.61
CA LEU A 104 -3.86 -13.40 -42.65
C LEU A 104 -3.36 -12.60 -43.85
N LYS A 105 -2.06 -12.66 -44.16
CA LYS A 105 -1.48 -11.98 -45.33
C LYS A 105 -1.97 -12.53 -46.66
N LEU A 106 -2.12 -13.85 -46.76
CA LEU A 106 -2.61 -14.51 -47.98
C LEU A 106 -4.05 -14.09 -48.33
N TYR A 107 -4.87 -13.80 -47.32
CA TYR A 107 -6.26 -13.36 -47.49
C TYR A 107 -6.47 -11.85 -47.36
N ALA A 108 -5.40 -11.07 -47.18
CA ALA A 108 -5.45 -9.62 -46.94
C ALA A 108 -6.37 -9.22 -45.76
N TRP A 109 -6.43 -10.03 -44.70
CA TRP A 109 -7.31 -9.84 -43.53
C TRP A 109 -6.72 -8.91 -42.46
N GLU A 110 -5.50 -8.40 -42.64
CA GLU A 110 -4.82 -7.56 -41.65
C GLU A 110 -5.62 -6.32 -41.23
N PRO A 111 -6.30 -5.59 -42.14
CA PRO A 111 -7.12 -4.44 -41.74
C PRO A 111 -8.26 -4.82 -40.80
N SER A 112 -8.97 -5.92 -41.07
CA SER A 112 -10.09 -6.38 -40.26
C SER A 112 -9.66 -6.79 -38.85
N PHE A 113 -8.53 -7.50 -38.73
CA PHE A 113 -7.97 -7.87 -37.42
C PHE A 113 -7.40 -6.66 -36.66
N LYS A 114 -6.83 -5.68 -37.36
CA LYS A 114 -6.41 -4.40 -36.77
C LYS A 114 -7.61 -3.69 -36.15
N ASP A 115 -8.71 -3.54 -36.87
CA ASP A 115 -9.91 -2.89 -36.35
C ASP A 115 -10.51 -3.63 -35.16
N TYR A 116 -10.46 -4.96 -35.17
CA TYR A 116 -10.87 -5.78 -34.04
C TYR A 116 -10.01 -5.52 -32.79
N ILE A 117 -8.68 -5.46 -32.92
CA ILE A 117 -7.76 -5.11 -31.82
C ILE A 117 -8.04 -3.69 -31.32
N LEU A 118 -8.28 -2.73 -32.22
CA LEU A 118 -8.55 -1.34 -31.84
C LEU A 118 -9.84 -1.21 -31.02
N LYS A 119 -10.89 -1.97 -31.33
CA LYS A 119 -12.12 -2.01 -30.52
C LYS A 119 -11.86 -2.46 -29.07
N ILE A 120 -10.92 -3.38 -28.85
CA ILE A 120 -10.52 -3.82 -27.50
C ILE A 120 -9.66 -2.73 -26.85
N ARG A 121 -8.75 -2.11 -27.61
CA ARG A 121 -7.92 -1.01 -27.15
C ARG A 121 -8.75 0.18 -26.67
N ASP A 122 -9.86 0.51 -27.33
CA ASP A 122 -10.75 1.58 -26.89
C ASP A 122 -11.41 1.29 -25.53
N LYS A 123 -11.81 0.03 -25.28
CA LYS A 123 -12.33 -0.40 -23.97
C LYS A 123 -11.26 -0.29 -22.89
N GLU A 124 -10.04 -0.72 -23.19
CA GLU A 124 -8.87 -0.59 -22.30
C GLU A 124 -8.58 0.88 -21.97
N LEU A 125 -8.51 1.75 -22.99
CA LEU A 125 -8.24 3.17 -22.85
C LEU A 125 -9.33 3.90 -22.06
N LYS A 126 -10.60 3.50 -22.20
CA LYS A 126 -11.69 4.05 -21.39
C LYS A 126 -11.49 3.79 -19.89
N GLN A 127 -11.07 2.58 -19.51
CA GLN A 127 -10.77 2.26 -18.12
C GLN A 127 -9.50 2.97 -17.64
N LEU A 128 -8.47 3.04 -18.48
CA LEU A 128 -7.23 3.75 -18.18
C LEU A 128 -7.48 5.25 -17.93
N ARG A 129 -8.28 5.90 -18.78
CA ARG A 129 -8.65 7.32 -18.62
C ARG A 129 -9.43 7.55 -17.32
N ALA A 130 -10.39 6.68 -17.01
CA ALA A 130 -11.12 6.77 -15.75
C ALA A 130 -10.18 6.61 -14.55
N SER A 131 -9.27 5.63 -14.59
CA SER A 131 -8.28 5.42 -13.53
C SER A 131 -7.34 6.62 -13.38
N ALA A 132 -6.91 7.22 -14.49
CA ALA A 132 -6.07 8.41 -14.49
C ALA A 132 -6.79 9.62 -13.90
N LEU A 133 -8.08 9.81 -14.21
CA LEU A 133 -8.88 10.90 -13.64
C LEU A 133 -9.02 10.74 -12.11
N TRP A 134 -9.36 9.54 -11.64
CA TRP A 134 -9.38 9.25 -10.20
C TRP A 134 -8.00 9.42 -9.55
N GLY A 135 -6.93 9.02 -10.25
CA GLY A 135 -5.54 9.26 -9.85
C GLY A 135 -5.19 10.75 -9.72
N ALA A 136 -5.67 11.58 -10.64
CA ALA A 136 -5.51 13.02 -10.56
C ALA A 136 -6.32 13.61 -9.38
N SER A 137 -7.54 13.12 -9.16
CA SER A 137 -8.36 13.55 -8.02
C SER A 137 -7.67 13.26 -6.69
N ILE A 138 -7.15 12.04 -6.46
CA ILE A 138 -6.46 11.73 -5.20
C ILE A 138 -5.21 12.60 -4.99
N SER A 139 -4.42 12.84 -6.04
CA SER A 139 -3.26 13.74 -5.97
C SER A 139 -3.65 15.19 -5.68
N PHE A 140 -4.75 15.66 -6.26
CA PHE A 140 -5.30 16.99 -5.97
C PHE A 140 -5.73 17.11 -4.51
N PHE A 141 -6.54 16.17 -4.00
CA PHE A 141 -6.94 16.18 -2.59
C PHE A 141 -5.75 16.06 -1.63
N TRP A 142 -4.70 15.32 -2.01
CA TRP A 142 -3.48 15.24 -1.24
C TRP A 142 -2.75 16.58 -1.14
N LEU A 143 -2.65 17.34 -2.24
CA LEU A 143 -2.05 18.67 -2.25
C LEU A 143 -2.92 19.67 -1.49
N SER A 144 -4.23 19.65 -1.71
CA SER A 144 -5.20 20.53 -1.04
C SER A 144 -5.39 20.21 0.44
N SER A 145 -5.02 19.01 0.92
CA SER A 145 -5.17 18.63 2.32
C SER A 145 -4.45 19.58 3.27
N SER A 146 -3.23 20.03 2.95
CA SER A 146 -2.50 20.98 3.79
C SER A 146 -3.23 22.32 3.87
N PHE A 147 -3.78 22.79 2.75
CA PHE A 147 -4.61 24.00 2.72
C PHE A 147 -5.89 23.84 3.54
N LEU A 148 -6.62 22.73 3.39
CA LEU A 148 -7.86 22.47 4.11
C LEU A 148 -7.65 22.41 5.63
N VAL A 149 -6.55 21.79 6.07
CA VAL A 149 -6.18 21.73 7.49
C VAL A 149 -5.90 23.12 8.04
N SER A 150 -5.07 23.92 7.36
CA SER A 150 -4.76 25.29 7.79
C SER A 150 -6.00 26.17 7.78
N PHE A 151 -6.83 26.07 6.73
CA PHE A 151 -8.09 26.81 6.61
C PHE A 151 -9.06 26.49 7.75
N ALA A 152 -9.28 25.21 8.04
CA ALA A 152 -10.17 24.79 9.13
C ALA A 152 -9.63 25.22 10.51
N THR A 153 -8.33 25.07 10.74
CA THR A 153 -7.71 25.40 12.03
C THR A 153 -7.70 26.90 12.28
N PHE A 154 -7.21 27.70 11.33
CA PHE A 154 -7.12 29.14 11.49
C PHE A 154 -8.48 29.82 11.39
N GLY A 155 -9.37 29.31 10.54
CA GLY A 155 -10.77 29.73 10.52
C GLY A 155 -11.43 29.53 11.88
N MET A 156 -11.25 28.36 12.50
CA MET A 156 -11.78 28.12 13.84
C MET A 156 -11.07 28.96 14.91
N PHE A 157 -9.75 29.14 14.83
CA PHE A 157 -8.98 29.99 15.75
C PHE A 157 -9.52 31.42 15.84
N VAL A 158 -9.85 32.04 14.71
CA VAL A 158 -10.41 33.39 14.66
C VAL A 158 -11.88 33.42 15.08
N LEU A 159 -12.64 32.34 14.83
CA LEU A 159 -14.08 32.28 15.15
C LEU A 159 -14.39 31.97 16.62
N ILE A 160 -13.50 31.30 17.38
CA ILE A 160 -13.75 30.96 18.79
C ILE A 160 -13.75 32.19 19.70
N ASP A 161 -12.76 33.06 19.54
CA ASP A 161 -12.54 34.20 20.41
C ASP A 161 -12.05 35.38 19.58
N GLU A 162 -12.74 36.52 19.69
CA GLU A 162 -12.38 37.77 19.02
C GLU A 162 -11.02 38.32 19.44
N ARG A 163 -10.48 37.86 20.58
CA ARG A 163 -9.14 38.22 21.08
C ARG A 163 -8.01 37.44 20.41
N ASN A 164 -8.33 36.36 19.68
CA ASN A 164 -7.32 35.55 19.01
C ASN A 164 -6.80 36.28 17.77
N VAL A 165 -5.59 36.81 17.85
CA VAL A 165 -4.91 37.42 16.71
C VAL A 165 -4.06 36.38 16.00
N LEU A 166 -4.40 36.07 14.75
CA LEU A 166 -3.60 35.17 13.91
C LEU A 166 -2.34 35.90 13.45
N THR A 167 -1.22 35.67 14.15
CA THR A 167 0.10 36.16 13.73
C THR A 167 0.77 35.21 12.74
N ALA A 168 1.73 35.74 11.96
CA ALA A 168 2.50 34.92 11.02
C ALA A 168 3.26 33.79 11.73
N GLU A 169 3.80 34.06 12.92
CA GLU A 169 4.49 33.07 13.76
C GLU A 169 3.57 31.88 14.08
N ILE A 170 2.35 32.15 14.59
CA ILE A 170 1.35 31.13 14.89
C ILE A 170 1.02 30.32 13.64
N ALA A 171 0.79 30.98 12.50
CA ALA A 171 0.39 30.31 11.28
C ALA A 171 1.50 29.40 10.72
N PHE A 172 2.75 29.86 10.68
CA PHE A 172 3.87 29.08 10.16
C PHE A 172 4.23 27.92 11.09
N VAL A 173 4.29 28.15 12.40
CA VAL A 173 4.63 27.08 13.38
C VAL A 173 3.54 26.01 13.41
N ALA A 174 2.25 26.40 13.42
CA ALA A 174 1.15 25.45 13.38
C ALA A 174 1.15 24.62 12.09
N THR A 175 1.39 25.25 10.93
CA THR A 175 1.49 24.56 9.64
C THR A 175 2.66 23.57 9.62
N ALA A 176 3.80 23.94 10.19
CA ALA A 176 4.95 23.04 10.31
C ALA A 176 4.62 21.82 11.19
N LEU A 177 3.99 22.02 12.35
CA LEU A 177 3.57 20.93 13.24
C LEU A 177 2.57 19.98 12.58
N PHE A 178 1.59 20.50 11.83
CA PHE A 178 0.68 19.67 11.05
C PHE A 178 1.40 18.83 9.99
N ASN A 179 2.37 19.41 9.28
CA ASN A 179 3.15 18.69 8.27
C ASN A 179 4.01 17.58 8.91
N VAL A 180 4.59 17.81 10.09
CA VAL A 180 5.35 16.79 10.84
C VAL A 180 4.45 15.64 11.30
N MET A 181 3.21 15.90 11.72
CA MET A 181 2.26 14.85 12.15
C MET A 181 1.71 14.01 10.99
N ARG A 182 1.68 14.56 9.77
CA ARG A 182 1.05 13.93 8.61
C ARG A 182 1.60 12.55 8.29
N ILE A 183 2.93 12.42 8.22
CA ILE A 183 3.57 11.15 7.85
C ILE A 183 3.36 10.07 8.94
N PRO A 184 3.62 10.35 10.23
CA PRO A 184 3.30 9.43 11.33
C PRO A 184 1.86 8.90 11.31
N ILE A 185 0.86 9.77 11.10
CA ILE A 185 -0.57 9.38 11.09
C ILE A 185 -0.86 8.36 9.98
N ILE A 186 -0.19 8.49 8.83
CA ILE A 186 -0.43 7.65 7.65
C ILE A 186 0.36 6.34 7.72
N ILE A 187 1.60 6.40 8.22
CA ILE A 187 2.47 5.22 8.33
C ILE A 187 2.06 4.34 9.50
N LEU A 188 1.57 4.88 10.61
CA LEU A 188 1.27 4.10 11.82
C LEU A 188 0.31 2.91 11.56
N PRO A 189 -0.83 3.06 10.88
CA PRO A 189 -1.69 1.92 10.52
C PRO A 189 -0.98 0.88 9.63
N MET A 190 -0.14 1.35 8.70
CA MET A 190 0.64 0.48 7.82
C MET A 190 1.69 -0.32 8.60
N SER A 191 2.42 0.33 9.51
CA SER A 191 3.38 -0.34 10.39
C SER A 191 2.72 -1.38 11.29
N ILE A 192 1.52 -1.11 11.81
CA ILE A 192 0.73 -2.09 12.58
C ILE A 192 0.36 -3.28 11.70
N GLN A 193 -0.08 -3.05 10.46
CA GLN A 193 -0.40 -4.13 9.53
C GLN A 193 0.83 -5.00 9.19
N LEU A 194 1.99 -4.37 8.97
CA LEU A 194 3.25 -5.09 8.73
C LEU A 194 3.70 -5.88 9.96
N LEU A 195 3.55 -5.31 11.17
CA LEU A 195 3.81 -6.02 12.42
C LEU A 195 2.95 -7.28 12.53
N LEU A 196 1.64 -7.18 12.26
CA LEU A 196 0.75 -8.35 12.31
C LEU A 196 1.16 -9.44 11.33
N GLN A 197 1.57 -9.08 10.12
CA GLN A 197 2.08 -10.04 9.14
C GLN A 197 3.40 -10.68 9.60
N PHE A 198 4.32 -9.88 10.12
CA PHE A 198 5.57 -10.31 10.70
C PHE A 198 5.36 -11.32 11.84
N LEU A 199 4.48 -11.02 12.80
CA LEU A 199 4.22 -11.91 13.94
C LEU A 199 3.70 -13.29 13.50
N VAL A 200 2.84 -13.34 12.49
CA VAL A 200 2.35 -14.60 11.91
C VAL A 200 3.48 -15.36 11.20
N SER A 201 4.32 -14.66 10.44
CA SER A 201 5.46 -15.24 9.73
C SER A 201 6.51 -15.80 10.70
N VAL A 202 6.89 -15.04 11.72
CA VAL A 202 7.80 -15.48 12.79
C VAL A 202 7.24 -16.70 13.51
N LYS A 203 5.94 -16.74 13.82
CA LYS A 203 5.31 -17.91 14.44
C LYS A 203 5.46 -19.16 13.57
N ARG A 204 5.29 -19.04 12.26
CA ARG A 204 5.46 -20.17 11.31
C ARG A 204 6.91 -20.61 11.21
N ILE A 205 7.84 -19.66 11.06
CA ILE A 205 9.28 -19.95 11.00
C ILE A 205 9.72 -20.62 12.30
N ASN A 206 9.32 -20.08 13.46
CA ASN A 206 9.67 -20.65 14.76
C ASN A 206 9.11 -22.07 14.93
N LYS A 207 7.90 -22.35 14.44
CA LYS A 207 7.34 -23.71 14.45
C LYS A 207 8.17 -24.67 13.59
N PHE A 208 8.62 -24.23 12.42
CA PHE A 208 9.45 -25.06 11.52
C PHE A 208 10.85 -25.31 12.10
N MET A 209 11.50 -24.27 12.64
CA MET A 209 12.85 -24.36 13.20
C MET A 209 12.93 -25.22 14.48
N ASN A 210 11.80 -25.39 15.18
CA ASN A 210 11.70 -26.26 16.37
C ASN A 210 11.04 -27.62 16.07
N ALA A 211 10.88 -28.01 14.81
CA ALA A 211 10.35 -29.33 14.46
C ALA A 211 11.38 -30.43 14.77
N ASP A 212 10.90 -31.63 15.13
CA ASP A 212 11.82 -32.73 15.50
C ASP A 212 12.74 -33.11 14.32
N GLU A 213 14.03 -33.05 14.61
CA GLU A 213 15.08 -33.46 13.68
C GLU A 213 15.33 -34.97 13.73
N LEU A 214 16.04 -35.46 12.72
CA LEU A 214 16.46 -36.86 12.67
C LEU A 214 17.49 -37.11 13.78
N ASP A 215 17.20 -38.04 14.68
CA ASP A 215 18.19 -38.51 15.64
C ASP A 215 19.31 -39.25 14.90
N LEU A 216 20.52 -38.69 14.95
CA LEU A 216 21.71 -39.24 14.30
C LEU A 216 22.18 -40.54 14.96
N GLY A 217 21.81 -40.82 16.21
CA GLY A 217 22.12 -42.07 16.91
C GLY A 217 21.29 -43.26 16.44
N SER A 218 20.17 -43.00 15.76
CA SER A 218 19.26 -44.01 15.20
C SER A 218 19.65 -44.47 13.78
N VAL A 219 20.73 -43.93 13.23
CA VAL A 219 21.18 -44.22 11.85
C VAL A 219 22.15 -45.41 11.85
N SER A 220 21.69 -46.59 11.42
CA SER A 220 22.60 -47.73 11.23
C SER A 220 23.45 -47.53 9.97
N HIS A 221 24.77 -47.38 10.13
CA HIS A 221 25.71 -47.45 9.02
C HIS A 221 25.98 -48.92 8.68
N ASP A 222 25.46 -49.39 7.54
CA ASP A 222 25.82 -50.70 7.02
C ASP A 222 27.29 -50.68 6.53
N LYS A 223 28.16 -51.34 7.29
CA LYS A 223 29.60 -51.46 6.99
C LYS A 223 29.91 -52.60 6.00
N SER A 224 28.91 -53.31 5.48
CA SER A 224 29.11 -54.50 4.61
C SER A 224 29.45 -54.17 3.15
N ARG A 225 29.32 -52.92 2.71
CA ARG A 225 29.82 -52.44 1.40
C ARG A 225 31.22 -51.83 1.56
N LYS A 226 32.24 -52.67 1.58
CA LYS A 226 33.60 -52.33 1.14
C LYS A 226 33.96 -53.22 -0.03
#